data_AF-X1GFJ9-F1
#
_entry.id   AF-X1GFJ9-F1
#
_cell.length_a   1.000
_cell.length_b   1.000
_cell.length_c   1.000
_cell.angle_alpha   90.00
_cell.angle_beta   90.00
_cell.angle_gamma   90.00
#
_symmetry.space_group_name_H-M   'P 1'
#
loop_
_entity.id
_entity.type
_entity.pdbx_description
1 polymer ?
#
loop_
_entity_poly.entity_id
_entity_poly.type
_entity_poly.pdbx_seq_one_letter_code
_entity_poly.pdbx_strand_id
1 'polypeptide(L)'
;SLTQRWKMQANELTENEKSWERFSQKHVLDKVKGRLNKELLLCEFLLNTNIYWLIQNYFRVRRIPYPGEKDVLEWINTKDTKIHNKIEDFYRTKDLKKKLEISEELTELVLAPIGGPWRKGELLTLSRNKQVSDIQLKGKKIFFEIFGNSNKKN
;
A
#
# COMPACT_ATOMS: atom_id res chain seq x y z
N SER A 1 -25.11 -10.43 10.15
CA SER A 1 -25.35 -8.97 10.15
C SER A 1 -24.18 -8.24 9.48
N LEU A 2 -24.35 -7.00 8.99
CA LEU A 2 -23.25 -6.18 8.44
C LEU A 2 -22.06 -6.04 9.41
N THR A 3 -22.32 -6.16 10.71
CA THR A 3 -21.35 -6.15 11.81
C THR A 3 -20.41 -7.37 11.88
N GLN A 4 -20.75 -8.50 11.25
CA GLN A 4 -19.85 -9.67 11.19
C GLN A 4 -18.86 -9.60 10.00
N ARG A 5 -19.17 -8.84 8.95
CA ARG A 5 -18.39 -8.81 7.71
C ARG A 5 -17.04 -8.09 7.84
N TRP A 6 -16.89 -7.26 8.87
CA TRP A 6 -15.74 -6.36 9.04
C TRP A 6 -15.03 -6.47 10.39
N LYS A 7 -15.26 -7.56 11.15
CA LYS A 7 -14.28 -7.97 12.15
C LYS A 7 -13.09 -8.57 11.42
N MET A 8 -12.30 -7.73 10.76
CA MET A 8 -10.94 -8.08 10.38
C MET A 8 -10.24 -8.42 11.69
N GLN A 9 -10.09 -9.71 11.97
CA GLN A 9 -9.25 -10.16 13.07
C GLN A 9 -7.86 -9.56 12.84
N ALA A 10 -7.30 -8.99 13.90
CA ALA A 10 -5.98 -8.39 13.98
C ALA A 10 -4.85 -9.43 13.81
N ASN A 11 -5.02 -10.35 12.87
CA ASN A 11 -4.06 -11.41 12.59
C ASN A 11 -2.86 -10.80 11.85
N GLU A 12 -1.71 -11.41 12.07
CA GLU A 12 -0.51 -11.05 11.33
C GLU A 12 -0.72 -11.27 9.82
N LEU A 13 -0.36 -10.26 9.02
CA LEU A 13 -0.36 -10.40 7.57
C LEU A 13 0.71 -11.41 7.15
N THR A 14 0.35 -12.32 6.26
CA THR A 14 1.31 -13.20 5.58
C THR A 14 2.26 -12.40 4.70
N GLU A 15 3.43 -12.96 4.38
CA GLU A 15 4.39 -12.31 3.46
C GLU A 15 3.79 -12.03 2.07
N ASN A 16 2.87 -12.88 1.62
CA ASN A 16 2.11 -12.66 0.40
C ASN A 16 1.18 -11.44 0.52
N GLU A 17 0.43 -11.32 1.62
CA GLU A 17 -0.45 -10.18 1.85
C GLU A 17 0.38 -8.89 1.97
N LYS A 18 1.48 -8.89 2.72
CA LYS A 18 2.42 -7.74 2.77
C LYS A 18 2.90 -7.37 1.37
N SER A 19 3.36 -8.35 0.58
CA SER A 19 3.83 -8.11 -0.79
C SER A 19 2.74 -7.50 -1.69
N TRP A 20 1.50 -7.97 -1.57
CA TRP A 20 0.35 -7.42 -2.30
C TRP A 20 0.05 -5.97 -1.92
N GLU A 21 0.06 -5.62 -0.63
CA GLU A 21 -0.14 -4.24 -0.18
C GLU A 21 1.04 -3.32 -0.51
N ARG A 22 2.25 -3.85 -0.72
CA ARG A 22 3.39 -3.04 -1.16
C ARG A 22 3.34 -2.79 -2.67
N PHE A 23 2.98 -3.81 -3.43
CA PHE A 23 2.89 -3.77 -4.88
C PHE A 23 1.72 -2.90 -5.37
N SER A 24 0.52 -3.10 -4.80
CA SER A 24 -0.71 -2.49 -5.33
C SER A 24 -0.67 -0.96 -5.27
N GLN A 25 -0.20 -0.42 -4.15
CA GLN A 25 -0.07 1.01 -3.88
C GLN A 25 0.96 1.62 -4.84
N LYS A 26 2.13 0.98 -4.96
CA LYS A 26 3.16 1.41 -5.90
C LYS A 26 2.66 1.40 -7.35
N HIS A 27 1.96 0.34 -7.75
CA HIS A 27 1.41 0.18 -9.09
C HIS A 27 0.38 1.26 -9.45
N VAL A 28 -0.48 1.64 -8.49
CA VAL A 28 -1.42 2.76 -8.69
C VAL A 28 -0.67 4.08 -8.88
N LEU A 29 0.30 4.38 -8.02
CA LEU A 29 1.08 5.63 -8.09
C LEU A 29 1.88 5.74 -9.40
N ASP A 30 2.49 4.63 -9.86
CA ASP A 30 3.22 4.60 -11.13
C ASP A 30 2.30 4.82 -12.34
N LYS A 31 1.06 4.28 -12.30
CA LYS A 31 0.06 4.57 -13.33
C LYS A 31 -0.33 6.04 -13.37
N VAL A 32 -0.50 6.67 -12.21
CA VAL A 32 -0.84 8.10 -12.12
C VAL A 32 0.31 8.93 -12.71
N LYS A 33 1.55 8.67 -12.30
CA LYS A 33 2.76 9.36 -12.81
C LYS A 33 2.84 9.39 -14.33
N GLY A 34 2.57 8.25 -14.97
CA GLY A 34 2.62 8.14 -16.44
C GLY A 34 1.49 8.88 -17.18
N ARG A 35 0.46 9.36 -16.46
CA ARG A 35 -0.82 9.84 -17.04
C ARG A 35 -1.27 11.21 -16.56
N LEU A 36 -0.53 11.85 -15.65
CA LEU A 36 -0.88 13.12 -15.02
C LEU A 36 -1.27 14.25 -15.98
N ASN A 37 -0.80 14.23 -17.23
CA ASN A 37 -1.08 15.28 -18.22
C ASN A 37 -2.06 14.86 -19.33
N LYS A 38 -2.58 13.62 -19.28
CA LYS A 38 -3.37 13.03 -20.38
C LYS A 38 -4.72 12.50 -19.93
N GLU A 39 -4.80 11.95 -18.73
CA GLU A 39 -6.00 11.26 -18.24
C GLU A 39 -6.37 11.77 -16.84
N LEU A 40 -6.69 13.06 -16.73
CA LEU A 40 -6.89 13.75 -15.45
C LEU A 40 -7.95 13.10 -14.56
N LEU A 41 -9.10 12.74 -15.14
CA LEU A 41 -10.19 12.09 -14.40
C LEU A 41 -9.78 10.70 -13.89
N LEU A 42 -9.04 9.93 -14.70
CA LEU A 42 -8.53 8.64 -14.27
C LEU A 42 -7.50 8.81 -13.14
N CYS A 43 -6.62 9.80 -13.25
CA CYS A 43 -5.63 10.10 -12.20
C CYS A 43 -6.32 10.47 -10.88
N GLU A 44 -7.33 11.33 -10.93
CA GLU A 44 -8.14 11.70 -9.77
C GLU A 44 -8.81 10.45 -9.15
N PHE A 45 -9.45 9.61 -9.97
CA PHE A 45 -10.07 8.37 -9.50
C PHE A 45 -9.07 7.41 -8.84
N LEU A 46 -7.92 7.19 -9.48
CA LEU A 46 -6.86 6.31 -8.97
C LEU A 46 -6.26 6.83 -7.67
N LEU A 47 -6.05 8.14 -7.54
CA LEU A 47 -5.53 8.75 -6.31
C LEU A 47 -6.53 8.61 -5.16
N ASN A 48 -7.82 8.89 -5.39
CA ASN A 48 -8.86 8.69 -4.36
C ASN A 48 -8.96 7.21 -3.95
N THR A 49 -8.88 6.29 -4.92
CA THR A 49 -8.85 4.84 -4.65
C THR A 49 -7.64 4.46 -3.81
N ASN A 50 -6.46 5.02 -4.10
CA ASN A 50 -5.25 4.76 -3.32
C ASN A 50 -5.42 5.23 -1.86
N ILE A 51 -5.96 6.44 -1.64
CA ILE A 51 -6.21 6.96 -0.28
C ILE A 51 -7.17 6.06 0.48
N TYR A 52 -8.26 5.61 -0.15
CA TYR A 52 -9.19 4.66 0.46
C TYR A 52 -8.49 3.37 0.91
N TRP A 53 -7.68 2.76 0.04
CA TRP A 53 -6.90 1.57 0.40
C TRP A 53 -5.86 1.83 1.47
N LEU A 54 -5.21 3.00 1.48
CA LEU A 54 -4.25 3.39 2.51
C LEU A 54 -4.92 3.54 3.88
N ILE A 55 -6.12 4.12 3.94
CA ILE A 55 -6.89 4.21 5.18
C ILE A 55 -7.18 2.81 5.71
N GLN A 56 -7.66 1.89 4.88
CA GLN A 56 -7.87 0.51 5.31
C GLN A 56 -6.56 -0.14 5.76
N ASN A 57 -5.51 -0.04 4.96
CA ASN A 57 -4.23 -0.67 5.23
C ASN A 57 -3.52 -0.12 6.46
N TYR A 58 -3.74 1.14 6.83
CA TYR A 58 -3.25 1.71 8.08
C TYR A 58 -3.62 0.83 9.27
N PHE A 59 -4.88 0.38 9.35
CA PHE A 59 -5.36 -0.52 10.40
C PHE A 59 -4.81 -1.93 10.23
N ARG A 60 -4.84 -2.46 9.00
CA ARG A 60 -4.43 -3.84 8.70
C ARG A 60 -2.98 -4.10 9.08
N VAL A 61 -2.05 -3.25 8.63
CA VAL A 61 -0.61 -3.45 8.86
C VAL A 61 -0.21 -3.21 10.32
N ARG A 62 -1.02 -2.45 11.08
CA ARG A 62 -0.83 -2.19 12.52
C ARG A 62 -1.61 -3.17 13.41
N ARG A 63 -2.38 -4.09 12.82
CA ARG A 63 -3.23 -5.05 13.55
C ARG A 63 -4.24 -4.36 14.47
N ILE A 64 -4.79 -3.23 14.02
CA ILE A 64 -5.80 -2.47 14.75
C ILE A 64 -7.16 -2.84 14.15
N PRO A 65 -8.19 -3.12 14.97
CA PRO A 65 -9.55 -3.32 14.46
C PRO A 65 -10.04 -2.08 13.69
N TYR A 66 -10.61 -2.30 12.51
CA TYR A 66 -11.20 -1.22 11.73
C TYR A 66 -12.49 -0.74 12.41
N PRO A 67 -12.62 0.55 12.77
CA PRO A 67 -13.81 1.05 13.45
C PRO A 67 -15.04 1.13 12.54
N GLY A 68 -14.84 1.06 11.22
CA GLY A 68 -15.89 1.20 10.21
C GLY A 68 -15.78 2.53 9.47
N GLU A 69 -16.42 2.60 8.29
CA GLU A 69 -16.25 3.72 7.35
C GLU A 69 -16.68 5.08 7.92
N LYS A 70 -17.61 5.08 8.89
CA LYS A 70 -18.13 6.32 9.50
C LYS A 70 -17.16 6.94 10.50
N ASP A 71 -16.48 6.10 11.27
CA ASP A 71 -15.73 6.53 12.46
C ASP A 71 -14.21 6.54 12.21
N VAL A 72 -13.77 6.05 11.04
CA VAL A 72 -12.36 5.82 10.72
C VAL A 72 -11.51 7.08 10.79
N LEU A 73 -11.97 8.20 10.22
CA LEU A 73 -11.19 9.43 10.17
C LEU A 73 -11.09 10.09 11.55
N GLU A 74 -12.17 10.11 12.33
CA GLU A 74 -12.16 10.60 13.71
C GLU A 74 -11.24 9.74 14.60
N TRP A 75 -11.27 8.43 14.40
CA TRP A 75 -10.36 7.52 15.09
C TRP A 75 -8.90 7.84 14.77
N ILE A 76 -8.55 8.00 13.47
CA ILE A 76 -7.19 8.35 13.05
C ILE A 76 -6.82 9.72 13.62
N ASN A 77 -7.69 10.72 13.57
CA ASN A 77 -7.42 12.05 14.15
C ASN A 77 -7.03 11.96 15.63
N THR A 78 -7.73 11.13 16.39
CA THR A 78 -7.48 10.96 17.83
C THR A 78 -6.18 10.21 18.14
N LYS A 79 -5.73 9.33 17.24
CA LYS A 79 -4.63 8.36 17.50
C LYS A 79 -3.34 8.65 16.74
N ASP A 80 -3.44 9.25 15.56
CA ASP A 80 -2.32 9.59 14.69
C ASP A 80 -2.68 10.83 13.84
N THR A 81 -2.58 12.00 14.48
CA THR A 81 -2.83 13.30 13.84
C THR A 81 -1.94 13.54 12.61
N LYS A 82 -0.76 12.93 12.55
CA LYS A 82 0.13 13.06 11.38
C LYS A 82 -0.47 12.39 10.15
N ILE A 83 -0.99 11.17 10.29
CA ILE A 83 -1.69 10.48 9.19
C ILE A 83 -2.98 11.21 8.83
N HIS A 84 -3.76 11.63 9.83
CA HIS A 84 -4.99 12.38 9.61
C HIS A 84 -4.75 13.66 8.81
N ASN A 85 -3.78 14.48 9.22
CA ASN A 85 -3.48 15.74 8.55
C ASN A 85 -3.09 15.53 7.07
N LYS A 86 -2.34 14.47 6.75
CA LYS A 86 -2.02 14.15 5.35
C LYS A 86 -3.23 13.73 4.53
N ILE A 87 -4.18 13.01 5.14
CA ILE A 87 -5.44 12.65 4.48
C ILE A 87 -6.25 13.93 4.21
N GLU A 88 -6.36 14.82 5.19
CA GLU A 88 -7.01 16.12 5.03
C GLU A 88 -6.34 16.98 3.94
N ASP A 89 -5.00 17.06 3.95
CA ASP A 89 -4.23 17.79 2.94
C ASP A 89 -4.52 17.26 1.54
N PHE A 90 -4.64 15.94 1.37
CA PHE A 90 -5.00 15.32 0.10
C PHE A 90 -6.37 15.80 -0.40
N TYR A 91 -7.40 15.78 0.45
CA TYR A 91 -8.76 16.14 0.06
C TYR A 91 -8.95 17.65 -0.15
N ARG A 92 -8.17 18.48 0.53
CA ARG A 92 -8.16 19.94 0.34
C ARG A 92 -7.43 20.38 -0.91
N THR A 93 -6.45 19.59 -1.36
CA THR A 93 -5.64 19.89 -2.53
C THR A 93 -6.47 19.71 -3.81
N LYS A 94 -6.42 20.69 -4.72
CA LYS A 94 -7.05 20.58 -6.07
C LYS A 94 -6.06 20.17 -7.16
N ASP A 95 -4.78 20.46 -6.96
CA ASP A 95 -3.73 20.14 -7.92
C ASP A 95 -3.38 18.65 -7.89
N LEU A 96 -3.49 17.97 -9.04
CA LEU A 96 -3.27 16.54 -9.15
C LEU A 96 -1.82 16.12 -8.88
N LYS A 97 -0.86 16.95 -9.26
CA LYS A 97 0.56 16.68 -9.00
C LYS A 97 0.81 16.72 -7.49
N LYS A 98 0.24 17.70 -6.80
CA LYS A 98 0.35 17.80 -5.35
C LYS A 98 -0.39 16.68 -4.62
N LYS A 99 -1.56 16.27 -5.11
CA LYS A 99 -2.25 15.07 -4.60
C LYS A 99 -1.40 13.81 -4.75
N LEU A 100 -0.71 13.65 -5.88
CA LEU A 100 0.23 12.55 -6.07
C LEU A 100 1.33 12.59 -5.01
N GLU A 101 2.02 13.72 -4.84
CA GLU A 101 3.08 13.87 -3.83
C GLU A 101 2.58 13.46 -2.43
N ILE A 102 1.41 13.96 -2.02
CA ILE A 102 0.80 13.61 -0.72
C ILE A 102 0.49 12.11 -0.64
N SER A 103 -0.02 11.51 -1.73
CA SER A 103 -0.33 10.08 -1.78
C SER A 103 0.91 9.20 -1.69
N GLU A 104 2.03 9.62 -2.28
CA GLU A 104 3.33 8.93 -2.15
C GLU A 104 3.84 8.99 -0.72
N GLU A 105 3.83 10.17 -0.09
CA GLU A 105 4.24 10.35 1.30
C GLU A 105 3.36 9.54 2.27
N LEU A 106 2.04 9.54 2.04
CA LEU A 106 1.12 8.77 2.86
C LEU A 106 1.35 7.26 2.69
N THR A 107 1.67 6.82 1.46
CA THR A 107 2.01 5.41 1.18
C THR A 107 3.24 4.96 1.96
N GLU A 108 4.31 5.76 2.00
CA GLU A 108 5.50 5.48 2.82
C GLU A 108 5.14 5.35 4.31
N LEU A 109 4.38 6.30 4.84
CA LEU A 109 4.02 6.31 6.27
C LEU A 109 3.07 5.17 6.67
N VAL A 110 2.09 4.87 5.83
CA VAL A 110 1.10 3.81 6.10
C VAL A 110 1.77 2.45 6.03
N LEU A 111 2.59 2.20 5.01
CA LEU A 111 3.22 0.89 4.77
C LEU A 111 4.56 0.70 5.51
N ALA A 112 5.08 1.70 6.21
CA ALA A 112 6.31 1.59 6.99
C ALA A 112 6.38 0.33 7.88
N PRO A 113 5.30 -0.12 8.57
CA PRO A 113 5.34 -1.33 9.40
C PRO A 113 5.60 -2.64 8.63
N ILE A 114 5.44 -2.64 7.29
CA ILE A 114 5.69 -3.80 6.43
C ILE A 114 6.84 -3.57 5.44
N GLY A 115 7.68 -2.54 5.68
CA GLY A 115 8.86 -2.22 4.86
C GLY A 115 8.66 -1.12 3.83
N GLY A 116 7.53 -0.39 3.85
CA GLY A 116 7.22 0.66 2.90
C GLY A 116 6.73 0.14 1.55
N PRO A 117 6.45 1.00 0.55
CA PRO A 117 6.08 0.58 -0.79
C PRO A 117 7.15 -0.27 -1.46
N TRP A 118 6.77 -0.93 -2.56
CA TRP A 118 7.72 -1.63 -3.42
C TRP A 118 8.73 -0.66 -4.04
N ARG A 119 10.02 -1.05 -4.03
CA ARG A 119 11.13 -0.27 -4.58
C ARG A 119 11.82 -1.02 -5.72
N LYS A 120 12.45 -0.25 -6.62
CA LYS A 120 13.22 -0.80 -7.75
C LYS A 120 14.33 -1.71 -7.21
N GLY A 121 14.42 -2.92 -7.76
CA GLY A 121 15.40 -3.93 -7.34
C GLY A 121 14.90 -4.88 -6.25
N GLU A 122 13.73 -4.63 -5.65
CA GLU A 122 13.13 -5.59 -4.72
C GLU A 122 12.34 -6.67 -5.47
N LEU A 123 12.47 -7.91 -5.01
CA LEU A 123 11.63 -9.02 -5.43
C LEU A 123 10.46 -9.19 -4.47
N LEU A 124 9.25 -8.94 -4.97
CA LEU A 124 8.01 -9.28 -4.28
C LEU A 124 7.46 -10.60 -4.82
N THR A 125 6.84 -11.37 -3.95
CA THR A 125 6.15 -12.59 -4.35
C THR A 125 4.66 -12.39 -4.19
N LEU A 126 3.96 -12.45 -5.32
CA LEU A 126 2.52 -12.25 -5.40
C LEU A 126 1.88 -13.57 -5.78
N SER A 127 1.10 -14.13 -4.88
CA SER A 127 0.32 -15.35 -5.06
C SER A 127 -1.16 -15.05 -4.85
N ARG A 128 -2.02 -15.68 -5.67
CA ARG A 128 -3.47 -15.67 -5.47
C ARG A 128 -3.91 -16.61 -4.35
N ASN A 129 -3.10 -17.62 -4.03
CA ASN A 129 -3.36 -18.56 -2.93
C ASN A 129 -2.60 -18.14 -1.68
N LYS A 130 -3.26 -18.19 -0.52
CA LYS A 130 -2.67 -17.84 0.78
C LYS A 130 -1.60 -18.83 1.27
N GLN A 131 -1.55 -20.04 0.73
CA GLN A 131 -0.68 -21.14 1.16
C GLN A 131 0.53 -21.35 0.24
N VAL A 132 1.40 -20.34 0.07
CA VAL A 132 2.50 -20.48 -0.91
C VAL A 132 3.86 -20.06 -0.35
N SER A 133 4.25 -20.66 0.78
CA SER A 133 5.62 -20.57 1.30
C SER A 133 6.65 -21.12 0.30
N ASP A 134 6.30 -22.21 -0.39
CA ASP A 134 7.30 -23.01 -1.12
C ASP A 134 7.66 -22.42 -2.49
N ILE A 135 6.69 -21.87 -3.22
CA ILE A 135 6.98 -21.19 -4.50
C ILE A 135 7.72 -19.87 -4.23
N GLN A 136 7.43 -19.21 -3.11
CA GLN A 136 8.13 -17.99 -2.71
C GLN A 136 9.61 -18.24 -2.44
N LEU A 137 9.94 -19.30 -1.69
CA LEU A 137 11.32 -19.73 -1.45
C LEU A 137 12.03 -20.18 -2.74
N LYS A 138 11.37 -21.00 -3.57
CA LYS A 138 11.92 -21.47 -4.85
C LYS A 138 12.16 -20.32 -5.84
N GLY A 139 11.22 -19.39 -5.96
CA GLY A 139 11.33 -18.22 -6.83
C GLY A 139 12.45 -17.28 -6.40
N LYS A 140 12.58 -17.00 -5.09
CA LYS A 140 13.71 -16.24 -4.54
C LYS A 140 15.05 -16.91 -4.88
N LYS A 141 15.15 -18.23 -4.66
CA LYS A 141 16.37 -19.00 -4.96
C LYS A 141 16.76 -18.89 -6.43
N ILE A 142 15.83 -19.15 -7.36
CA ILE A 142 16.08 -19.03 -8.81
C ILE A 142 16.50 -17.60 -9.19
N PHE A 143 15.82 -16.59 -8.66
CA PHE A 143 16.17 -15.20 -8.94
C PHE A 143 17.61 -14.87 -8.51
N PHE A 144 18.03 -15.29 -7.31
CA PHE A 144 19.40 -15.07 -6.84
C PHE A 144 20.44 -15.90 -7.61
N GLU A 145 20.10 -17.11 -8.05
CA GLU A 145 20.98 -17.92 -8.90
C GLU A 145 21.25 -17.24 -10.26
N ILE A 146 20.22 -16.66 -10.88
CA ILE A 146 20.32 -16.01 -12.19
C ILE A 146 20.94 -14.60 -12.08
N PHE A 147 20.53 -13.81 -11.09
CA PHE A 147 20.85 -12.38 -11.04
C PHE A 147 21.76 -11.97 -9.88
N GLY A 148 21.89 -12.80 -8.83
CA GLY A 148 22.71 -12.50 -7.65
C GLY A 148 24.21 -12.65 -7.88
N ASN A 149 24.63 -13.47 -8.84
CA ASN A 149 26.04 -13.65 -9.22
C ASN A 149 26.57 -12.53 -10.14
N SER A 150 25.70 -11.70 -10.72
CA SER A 150 26.08 -10.60 -11.61
C SER A 150 26.78 -9.44 -10.88
N ASN A 151 26.70 -9.39 -9.55
CA ASN A 151 27.37 -8.38 -8.71
C ASN A 151 28.74 -8.83 -8.16
N LYS A 152 29.21 -10.05 -8.47
CA LYS A 152 30.54 -10.55 -8.05
C LYS A 152 31.61 -10.47 -9.14
N LYS A 153 31.30 -9.86 -10.28
CA LYS A 153 32.25 -9.58 -11.37
C LYS A 153 32.23 -8.09 -11.68
N ASN A 154 32.79 -7.29 -10.77
CA ASN A 154 33.35 -5.95 -11.02
C ASN A 154 34.32 -5.63 -9.89
#